data_AF-A0A6G3LKQ5-F1
#
_entry.id   AF-A0A6G3LKQ5-F1
#
_cell.length_a   1.000
_cell.length_b   1.000
_cell.length_c   1.000
_cell.angle_alpha   90.00
_cell.angle_beta   90.00
_cell.angle_gamma   90.00
#
_symmetry.space_group_name_H-M   'P 1'
#
loop_
_entity.id
_entity.type
_entity.pdbx_description
1 polymer ?
#
loop_
_entity_poly.entity_id
_entity_poly.type
_entity_poly.pdbx_seq_one_letter_code
_entity_poly.pdbx_strand_id
1 'polypeptide(L)'
;MESNVTAIIQKAPRLKVNAIGASPVVQYAVNWMGINVSFLLIKEHDLPATPQDIAQAKDLLDKGKASFIVATNDILASSLGEKLKELSSQTNVPLLLVPSPTSPESTLQKIKTVVDSISQIRA
;
A
#
# COMPACT_ATOMS: atom_id res chain seq x y z
N MET A 1 -25.94 11.22 -4.95
CA MET A 1 -24.62 10.94 -4.30
C MET A 1 -24.14 9.52 -4.55
N GLU A 2 -25.00 8.50 -4.57
CA GLU A 2 -24.61 7.09 -4.81
C GLU A 2 -23.96 6.81 -6.19
N SER A 3 -24.24 7.65 -7.18
CA SER A 3 -23.73 7.53 -8.55
C SER A 3 -22.20 7.61 -8.66
N ASN A 4 -21.55 8.39 -7.77
CA ASN A 4 -20.11 8.68 -7.89
C ASN A 4 -19.25 7.56 -7.27
N VAL A 5 -19.67 7.00 -6.14
CA VAL A 5 -18.97 5.88 -5.49
C VAL A 5 -19.06 4.63 -6.35
N THR A 6 -20.26 4.33 -6.86
CA THR A 6 -20.50 3.16 -7.72
C THR A 6 -19.63 3.20 -8.98
N ALA A 7 -19.56 4.35 -9.65
CA ALA A 7 -18.73 4.53 -10.84
C ALA A 7 -17.23 4.32 -10.56
N ILE A 8 -16.74 4.74 -9.40
CA ILE A 8 -15.34 4.54 -9.00
C ILE A 8 -15.07 3.06 -8.69
N ILE A 9 -15.94 2.40 -7.94
CA ILE A 9 -15.79 0.98 -7.58
C ILE A 9 -15.86 0.08 -8.81
N GLN A 10 -16.71 0.40 -9.79
CA GLN A 10 -16.79 -0.35 -11.05
C GLN A 10 -15.52 -0.26 -11.90
N LYS A 11 -14.78 0.86 -11.81
CA LYS A 11 -13.49 1.05 -12.48
C LYS A 11 -12.32 0.47 -11.71
N ALA A 12 -12.49 0.25 -10.40
CA ALA A 12 -11.42 -0.25 -9.56
C ALA A 12 -11.02 -1.68 -9.97
N PRO A 13 -9.72 -1.94 -10.20
CA PRO A 13 -9.27 -3.28 -10.53
C PRO A 13 -9.49 -4.20 -9.32
N ARG A 14 -10.07 -5.38 -9.58
CA ARG A 14 -10.14 -6.46 -8.59
C ARG A 14 -8.88 -7.31 -8.70
N LEU A 15 -7.93 -7.03 -7.82
CA LEU A 15 -6.69 -7.79 -7.70
C LEU A 15 -6.92 -8.96 -6.74
N LYS A 16 -6.14 -10.04 -6.86
CA LYS A 16 -6.14 -11.17 -5.91
C LYS A 16 -4.69 -11.47 -5.54
N VAL A 17 -4.07 -10.48 -4.91
CA VAL A 17 -2.62 -10.46 -4.68
C VAL A 17 -2.34 -10.14 -3.23
N ASN A 18 -1.19 -10.58 -2.75
CA ASN A 18 -0.68 -10.21 -1.45
C ASN A 18 0.21 -8.97 -1.55
N ALA A 19 0.33 -8.25 -0.45
CA ALA A 19 1.16 -7.06 -0.33
C ALA A 19 1.87 -6.97 1.02
N ILE A 20 3.00 -6.26 1.03
CA ILE A 20 3.68 -5.80 2.24
C ILE A 20 3.09 -4.43 2.61
N GLY A 21 2.62 -4.27 3.84
CA GLY A 21 2.10 -2.99 4.34
C GLY A 21 3.13 -2.28 5.21
N ALA A 22 3.26 -0.97 5.05
CA ALA A 22 4.12 -0.17 5.91
C ALA A 22 3.62 -0.14 7.37
N SER A 23 2.31 -0.07 7.57
CA SER A 23 1.65 -0.01 8.88
C SER A 23 0.20 -0.52 8.79
N PRO A 24 -0.51 -0.79 9.91
CA PRO A 24 -1.84 -1.38 9.87
C PRO A 24 -2.89 -0.53 9.14
N VAL A 25 -2.72 0.80 9.10
CA VAL A 25 -3.72 1.70 8.51
C VAL A 25 -3.91 1.50 7.00
N VAL A 26 -2.88 1.00 6.30
CA VAL A 26 -2.94 0.85 4.84
C VAL A 26 -3.87 -0.27 4.40
N GLN A 27 -4.17 -1.23 5.29
CA GLN A 27 -5.02 -2.38 4.98
C GLN A 27 -6.41 -1.94 4.51
N TYR A 28 -7.00 -0.95 5.21
CA TYR A 28 -8.33 -0.44 4.90
C TYR A 28 -8.38 0.27 3.55
N ALA A 29 -7.27 0.86 3.11
CA ALA A 29 -7.21 1.57 1.85
C ALA A 29 -7.26 0.61 0.63
N VAL A 30 -6.82 -0.63 0.77
CA VAL A 30 -6.58 -1.52 -0.39
C VAL A 30 -7.32 -2.86 -0.37
N ASN A 31 -7.75 -3.35 0.80
CA ASN A 31 -8.34 -4.68 0.93
C ASN A 31 -9.63 -4.86 0.11
N TRP A 32 -10.43 -3.80 -0.02
CA TRP A 32 -11.67 -3.83 -0.80
C TRP A 32 -11.44 -4.06 -2.31
N MET A 33 -10.23 -3.83 -2.82
CA MET A 33 -9.82 -4.16 -4.19
C MET A 33 -9.21 -5.56 -4.31
N GLY A 34 -9.14 -6.33 -3.21
CA GLY A 34 -8.54 -7.66 -3.15
C GLY A 34 -7.01 -7.67 -3.10
N ILE A 35 -6.40 -6.55 -2.67
CA ILE A 35 -5.01 -6.51 -2.23
C ILE A 35 -4.97 -6.90 -0.74
N ASN A 36 -4.50 -8.11 -0.46
CA ASN A 36 -4.38 -8.62 0.90
C ASN A 36 -3.03 -8.21 1.52
N VAL A 37 -3.04 -7.40 2.57
CA VAL A 37 -1.81 -7.03 3.29
C VAL A 37 -1.42 -8.17 4.24
N SER A 38 -0.55 -9.06 3.76
CA SER A 38 -0.21 -10.31 4.47
C SER A 38 0.98 -10.16 5.42
N PHE A 39 1.71 -9.05 5.38
CA PHE A 39 2.84 -8.75 6.24
C PHE A 39 2.93 -7.26 6.52
N LEU A 40 3.28 -6.88 7.74
CA LEU A 40 3.42 -5.49 8.18
C LEU A 40 4.84 -5.22 8.66
N LEU A 41 5.42 -4.10 8.20
CA LEU A 41 6.72 -3.63 8.68
C LEU A 41 6.61 -3.00 10.07
N ILE A 42 5.68 -2.06 10.23
CA ILE A 42 5.29 -1.54 11.54
C ILE A 42 4.07 -2.32 11.99
N LYS A 43 4.22 -3.13 13.03
CA LYS A 43 3.12 -3.91 13.62
C LYS A 43 2.28 -3.07 14.56
N GLU A 44 2.92 -2.13 15.26
CA GLU A 44 2.32 -1.28 16.28
C GLU A 44 2.91 0.14 16.21
N HIS A 45 2.15 1.15 16.62
CA HIS A 45 2.53 2.56 16.43
C HIS A 45 3.86 2.94 17.11
N ASP A 46 4.18 2.27 18.24
CA ASP A 46 5.37 2.53 19.04
C ASP A 46 6.54 1.59 18.72
N LEU A 47 6.35 0.61 17.82
CA LEU A 47 7.37 -0.37 17.48
C LEU A 47 7.85 -0.15 16.04
N PRO A 48 9.02 0.49 15.84
CA PRO A 48 9.58 0.68 14.51
C PRO A 48 9.92 -0.68 13.88
N ALA A 49 9.92 -0.71 12.54
CA ALA A 49 10.31 -1.90 11.80
C ALA A 49 11.76 -2.28 12.11
N THR A 50 12.00 -3.54 12.49
CA THR A 50 13.34 -4.04 12.76
C THR A 50 14.07 -4.43 11.47
N PRO A 51 15.41 -4.55 11.47
CA PRO A 51 16.14 -5.10 10.34
C PRO A 51 15.64 -6.49 9.90
N GLN A 52 15.18 -7.30 10.85
CA GLN A 52 14.60 -8.62 10.57
C GLN A 52 13.25 -8.51 9.83
N ASP A 53 12.41 -7.55 10.20
CA ASP A 53 11.14 -7.31 9.48
C ASP A 53 11.41 -6.90 8.03
N ILE A 54 12.41 -6.04 7.79
CA ILE A 54 12.82 -5.65 6.43
C ILE A 54 13.35 -6.86 5.64
N ALA A 55 14.19 -7.69 6.26
CA ALA A 55 14.73 -8.89 5.61
C ALA A 55 13.63 -9.90 5.23
N GLN A 56 12.64 -10.11 6.11
CA GLN A 56 11.49 -10.96 5.83
C GLN A 56 10.60 -10.39 4.73
N ALA A 57 10.33 -9.09 4.74
CA ALA A 57 9.60 -8.43 3.66
C ALA A 57 10.31 -8.61 2.32
N LYS A 58 11.63 -8.43 2.28
CA LYS A 58 12.43 -8.66 1.07
C LYS A 58 12.31 -10.10 0.56
N ASP A 59 12.44 -11.09 1.44
CA ASP A 59 12.31 -12.50 1.08
C ASP A 59 10.94 -12.83 0.48
N LEU A 60 9.85 -12.26 1.04
CA LEU A 60 8.50 -12.41 0.50
C LEU A 60 8.36 -11.80 -0.90
N LEU A 61 8.98 -10.64 -1.14
CA LEU A 61 8.97 -9.96 -2.43
C LEU A 61 9.80 -10.72 -3.47
N ASP A 62 11.03 -11.12 -3.14
CA ASP A 62 11.93 -11.88 -4.02
C ASP A 62 11.30 -13.22 -4.45
N LYS A 63 10.56 -13.88 -3.55
CA LYS A 63 9.85 -15.14 -3.83
C LYS A 63 8.53 -14.94 -4.58
N GLY A 64 8.16 -13.70 -4.93
CA GLY A 64 6.89 -13.38 -5.57
C GLY A 64 5.66 -13.65 -4.71
N LYS A 65 5.83 -13.80 -3.38
CA LYS A 65 4.72 -14.03 -2.44
C LYS A 65 3.92 -12.75 -2.15
N ALA A 66 4.47 -11.59 -2.49
CA ALA A 66 3.80 -10.29 -2.47
C ALA A 66 4.09 -9.52 -3.76
N SER A 67 3.09 -8.85 -4.31
CA SER A 67 3.15 -8.14 -5.60
C SER A 67 3.13 -6.62 -5.46
N PHE A 68 2.94 -6.11 -4.25
CA PHE A 68 2.93 -4.68 -3.94
C PHE A 68 3.57 -4.43 -2.59
N ILE A 69 4.15 -3.24 -2.46
CA ILE A 69 4.45 -2.61 -1.18
C ILE A 69 3.45 -1.47 -1.03
N VAL A 70 2.75 -1.37 0.10
CA VAL A 70 1.69 -0.37 0.33
C VAL A 70 2.06 0.54 1.49
N ALA A 71 2.01 1.85 1.24
CA ALA A 71 2.44 2.87 2.20
C ALA A 71 1.56 4.10 2.11
N THR A 72 1.44 4.86 3.21
CA THR A 72 0.78 6.16 3.18
C THR A 72 1.72 7.24 2.61
N ASN A 73 1.18 8.27 1.96
CA ASN A 73 1.99 9.34 1.34
C ASN A 73 2.95 10.05 2.32
N ASP A 74 2.50 10.27 3.55
CA ASP A 74 3.23 10.95 4.63
C ASP A 74 4.43 10.13 5.13
N ILE A 75 4.40 8.80 5.03
CA ILE A 75 5.51 7.96 5.50
C ILE A 75 6.77 8.12 4.65
N LEU A 76 6.65 8.66 3.42
CA LEU A 76 7.78 8.82 2.50
C LEU A 76 8.81 9.85 2.96
N ALA A 77 8.46 10.73 3.89
CA ALA A 77 9.38 11.69 4.49
C ALA A 77 10.18 11.11 5.68
N SER A 78 9.93 9.85 6.04
CA SER A 78 10.62 9.15 7.13
C SER A 78 11.74 8.22 6.62
N SER A 79 12.59 7.77 7.55
CA SER A 79 13.62 6.74 7.28
C SER A 79 13.02 5.42 6.76
N LEU A 80 11.83 5.05 7.25
CA LEU A 80 11.10 3.90 6.71
C LEU A 80 10.69 4.14 5.25
N GLY A 81 10.26 5.36 4.93
CA GLY A 81 9.94 5.77 3.56
C GLY A 81 11.10 5.57 2.58
N GLU A 82 12.32 5.93 2.99
CA GLU A 82 13.53 5.67 2.20
C GLU A 82 13.78 4.16 2.03
N LYS A 83 13.63 3.38 3.11
CA LYS A 83 13.80 1.93 3.05
C LYS A 83 12.78 1.24 2.15
N LEU A 84 11.54 1.73 2.14
CA LEU A 84 10.50 1.22 1.25
C LEU A 84 10.81 1.49 -0.23
N LYS A 85 11.35 2.68 -0.55
CA LYS A 85 11.81 3.01 -1.91
C LYS A 85 12.98 2.10 -2.33
N GLU A 86 13.94 1.91 -1.42
CA GLU A 86 15.07 0.99 -1.66
C GLU A 86 14.57 -0.44 -1.92
N LEU A 87 13.65 -0.93 -1.07
CA LEU A 87 13.09 -2.27 -1.19
C LEU A 87 12.31 -2.46 -2.50
N SER A 88 11.51 -1.46 -2.88
CA SER A 88 10.80 -1.45 -4.17
C SER A 88 11.76 -1.54 -5.36
N SER A 89 12.84 -0.76 -5.34
CA SER A 89 13.87 -0.76 -6.38
C SER A 89 14.62 -2.08 -6.46
N GLN A 90 15.06 -2.62 -5.32
CA GLN A 90 15.84 -3.87 -5.25
C GLN A 90 15.07 -5.11 -5.68
N THR A 91 13.76 -5.12 -5.45
CA THR A 91 12.89 -6.28 -5.74
C THR A 91 12.11 -6.13 -7.04
N ASN A 92 12.20 -4.95 -7.68
CA ASN A 92 11.37 -4.57 -8.82
C ASN A 92 9.86 -4.74 -8.57
N VAL A 93 9.44 -4.57 -7.30
CA VAL A 93 8.03 -4.61 -6.89
C VAL A 93 7.54 -3.19 -6.64
N PRO A 94 6.39 -2.79 -7.22
CA PRO A 94 5.93 -1.41 -7.13
C PRO A 94 5.50 -1.00 -5.72
N LEU A 95 5.81 0.25 -5.38
CA LEU A 95 5.32 0.94 -4.19
C LEU A 95 3.99 1.64 -4.50
N LEU A 96 2.89 1.09 -3.99
CA LEU A 96 1.56 1.68 -4.04
C LEU A 96 1.39 2.67 -2.87
N LEU A 97 1.25 3.94 -3.23
CA LEU A 97 1.01 5.01 -2.27
C LEU A 97 -0.48 5.23 -2.09
N VAL A 98 -0.92 5.30 -0.83
CA VAL A 98 -2.31 5.56 -0.46
C VAL A 98 -2.41 6.83 0.38
N PRO A 99 -3.55 7.56 0.32
CA PRO A 99 -3.79 8.69 1.20
C PRO A 99 -3.79 8.27 2.67
N SER A 100 -3.26 9.13 3.54
CA SER A 100 -3.40 8.94 4.99
C SER A 100 -4.87 9.03 5.39
N PRO A 101 -5.37 8.19 6.32
CA PRO A 101 -6.75 8.26 6.78
C PRO A 101 -7.09 9.62 7.42
N THR A 102 -6.10 10.29 8.02
CA THR A 102 -6.25 11.58 8.71
C THR A 102 -5.99 12.79 7.81
N SER A 103 -5.66 12.57 6.54
CA SER A 103 -5.48 13.66 5.56
C SER A 103 -6.80 14.42 5.34
N PRO A 104 -6.76 15.75 5.07
CA PRO A 104 -7.96 16.60 5.05
C PRO A 104 -8.93 16.32 3.89
N GLU A 105 -8.53 15.52 2.91
CA GLU A 105 -9.36 15.15 1.76
C GLU A 105 -10.60 14.35 2.16
N SER A 106 -11.68 14.53 1.41
CA SER A 106 -12.90 13.74 1.59
C SER A 106 -12.64 12.24 1.37
N THR A 107 -13.41 11.38 2.04
CA THR A 107 -13.34 9.92 1.84
C THR A 107 -13.49 9.52 0.38
N LEU A 108 -14.38 10.19 -0.36
CA LEU A 108 -14.58 9.94 -1.79
C LEU A 108 -13.31 10.23 -2.60
N GLN A 109 -12.65 11.35 -2.31
CA GLN A 109 -11.41 11.72 -2.96
C GLN A 109 -10.29 10.72 -2.64
N LYS A 110 -10.21 10.27 -1.39
CA LYS A 110 -9.24 9.24 -0.98
C LYS A 110 -9.42 7.94 -1.77
N ILE A 111 -10.66 7.44 -1.88
CA ILE A 111 -10.97 6.24 -2.66
C ILE A 111 -10.57 6.43 -4.12
N LYS A 112 -10.89 7.59 -4.72
CA LYS A 112 -10.50 7.90 -6.11
C LYS A 112 -8.99 7.87 -6.29
N THR A 113 -8.23 8.52 -5.41
CA THR A 113 -6.76 8.54 -5.46
C THR A 113 -6.19 7.12 -5.44
N VAL A 114 -6.70 6.24 -4.59
CA VAL A 114 -6.23 4.85 -4.52
C VAL A 114 -6.46 4.10 -5.85
N VAL A 115 -7.63 4.27 -6.48
CA VAL A 115 -7.95 3.66 -7.78
C VAL A 115 -7.04 4.20 -8.89
N ASP A 116 -6.82 5.51 -8.90
CA ASP A 116 -5.95 6.18 -9.86
C ASP A 116 -4.50 5.69 -9.69
N SER A 117 -4.00 5.57 -8.46
CA SER A 117 -2.64 5.08 -8.16
C SER A 117 -2.39 3.66 -8.65
N ILE A 118 -3.35 2.73 -8.48
CA ILE A 118 -3.17 1.37 -9.00
C ILE A 118 -3.22 1.34 -10.52
N SER A 119 -4.08 2.16 -11.13
CA SER A 119 -4.21 2.21 -12.59
C SER A 119 -2.91 2.67 -13.26
N GLN A 120 -2.11 3.49 -12.58
CA GLN A 120 -0.79 3.95 -13.06
C GLN A 120 0.32 2.91 -12.92
N ILE A 121 0.16 1.91 -12.04
CA ILE A 121 1.16 0.86 -11.82
C ILE A 121 1.03 -0.28 -12.85
N ARG A 122 -0.10 -0.35 -13.57
CA ARG A 122 -0.25 -1.25 -14.72
C ARG A 122 0.41 -0.64 -15.96
N ALA A 123 1.63 -1.08 -16.27
CA ALA A 123 2.27 -0.98 -17.57
C ALA A 123 2.62 -2.40 -18.07
#